data_AF-A0A935LBM1-F1
#
_entry.id   AF-A0A935LBM1-F1
#
_cell.length_a   1.000
_cell.length_b   1.000
_cell.length_c   1.000
_cell.angle_alpha   90.00
_cell.angle_beta   90.00
_cell.angle_gamma   90.00
#
_symmetry.space_group_name_H-M   'P 1'
#
loop_
_entity.id
_entity.type
_entity.pdbx_description
1 polymer ?
#
loop_
_entity_poly.entity_id
_entity_poly.type
_entity_poly.pdbx_seq_one_letter_code
_entity_poly.pdbx_strand_id
1 'polypeptide(L)'
;MTDTPRPKLTLKKKPAPLTAPASDVQKSTPALNKSVESKPPKSPSPPKTEKAAALKAEKEAKRLENIRLGSEAAARKRAHLAQAKPLVEAYFAAKEIITTTVLVDGVAIYRPLAIGTRQRVIAELLALPQCEGISASVLNVLVSELLHAHTTQEAYQRGLLLLGERVNLDGSVASAVAPKHKTKAQMQIDRAGITQ
;
A
#
# COMPACT_ATOMS: atom_id res chain seq x y z
N MET A 1 -21.05 28.12 14.43
CA MET A 1 -20.66 26.80 14.98
C MET A 1 -21.65 25.77 14.42
N THR A 2 -21.27 25.05 13.38
CA THR A 2 -22.15 24.08 12.69
C THR A 2 -21.69 22.67 13.04
N ASP A 3 -22.36 22.07 14.02
CA ASP A 3 -22.17 20.69 14.45
C ASP A 3 -22.82 19.75 13.42
N THR A 4 -22.01 18.99 12.70
CA THR A 4 -22.50 17.95 11.77
C THR A 4 -22.22 16.58 12.39
N PRO A 5 -23.24 15.77 12.71
CA PRO A 5 -23.00 14.47 13.33
C PRO A 5 -22.41 13.45 12.34
N ARG A 6 -21.33 12.78 12.74
CA ARG A 6 -20.68 11.68 11.99
C ARG A 6 -21.61 10.46 11.84
N PRO A 7 -21.65 9.81 10.67
CA PRO A 7 -22.41 8.57 10.50
C PRO A 7 -21.72 7.37 11.19
N LYS A 8 -22.48 6.59 11.95
CA LYS A 8 -22.07 5.32 12.58
C LYS A 8 -22.15 4.18 11.57
N LEU A 9 -21.03 3.45 11.39
CA LEU A 9 -20.96 2.26 10.54
C LEU A 9 -21.55 1.05 11.28
N THR A 10 -22.69 0.52 10.83
CA THR A 10 -23.28 -0.72 11.36
C THR A 10 -23.03 -1.87 10.39
N LEU A 11 -22.29 -2.89 10.84
CA LEU A 11 -22.06 -4.13 10.09
C LEU A 11 -23.36 -4.94 10.02
N LYS A 12 -23.90 -5.10 8.80
CA LYS A 12 -25.09 -5.92 8.54
C LYS A 12 -24.79 -7.41 8.78
N LYS A 13 -25.64 -8.05 9.59
CA LYS A 13 -25.65 -9.51 9.86
C LYS A 13 -25.83 -10.31 8.57
N LYS A 14 -25.11 -11.43 8.48
CA LYS A 14 -25.23 -12.48 7.46
C LYS A 14 -26.55 -13.26 7.65
N PRO A 15 -27.32 -13.60 6.60
CA PRO A 15 -28.55 -14.39 6.74
C PRO A 15 -28.27 -15.87 7.06
N ALA A 16 -29.20 -16.50 7.79
CA ALA A 16 -29.22 -17.92 8.12
C ALA A 16 -29.78 -18.79 6.96
N PRO A 17 -29.44 -20.09 6.87
CA PRO A 17 -30.04 -21.01 5.90
C PRO A 17 -31.40 -21.54 6.38
N LEU A 18 -32.35 -21.65 5.45
CA LEU A 18 -33.69 -22.22 5.62
C LEU A 18 -33.69 -23.75 5.39
N THR A 19 -34.27 -24.44 6.37
CA THR A 19 -35.15 -25.64 6.38
C THR A 19 -35.06 -26.80 5.35
N ALA A 20 -35.15 -28.00 5.94
CA ALA A 20 -35.37 -29.40 5.52
C ALA A 20 -36.21 -29.73 4.25
N PRO A 21 -36.26 -31.03 3.88
CA PRO A 21 -37.54 -31.75 4.02
C PRO A 21 -37.44 -33.16 4.63
N ALA A 22 -38.61 -33.68 4.99
CA ALA A 22 -38.92 -34.78 5.89
C ALA A 22 -38.97 -36.19 5.26
N SER A 23 -39.03 -37.21 6.12
CA SER A 23 -39.79 -38.45 5.86
C SER A 23 -40.20 -39.16 7.16
N ASP A 24 -41.37 -39.76 7.08
CA ASP A 24 -42.23 -40.43 8.07
C ASP A 24 -41.61 -41.57 8.90
N VAL A 25 -42.23 -41.87 10.05
CA VAL A 25 -42.94 -43.15 10.37
C VAL A 25 -43.10 -43.38 11.90
N GLN A 26 -44.37 -43.44 12.31
CA GLN A 26 -45.04 -44.25 13.36
C GLN A 26 -44.43 -44.55 14.75
N LYS A 27 -45.07 -43.95 15.77
CA LYS A 27 -45.76 -44.52 16.96
C LYS A 27 -45.38 -45.95 17.46
N SER A 28 -44.88 -46.04 18.70
CA SER A 28 -45.13 -47.13 19.68
C SER A 28 -44.61 -46.74 21.09
N THR A 29 -45.48 -46.71 22.10
CA THR A 29 -45.19 -46.82 23.55
C THR A 29 -45.13 -48.31 23.93
N PRO A 30 -44.39 -48.78 24.98
CA PRO A 30 -44.69 -48.43 26.38
C PRO A 30 -43.56 -48.54 27.45
N ALA A 31 -43.92 -48.05 28.65
CA ALA A 31 -43.59 -48.55 30.00
C ALA A 31 -42.17 -48.46 30.60
N LEU A 32 -42.14 -47.79 31.77
CA LEU A 32 -41.60 -48.26 33.06
C LEU A 32 -40.11 -48.63 33.13
N ASN A 33 -39.32 -47.78 33.81
CA ASN A 33 -38.59 -48.18 35.02
C ASN A 33 -37.87 -46.98 35.67
N LYS A 34 -38.19 -46.74 36.95
CA LYS A 34 -37.37 -45.94 37.86
C LYS A 34 -36.11 -46.74 38.16
N SER A 35 -34.96 -46.31 37.66
CA SER A 35 -33.66 -46.70 38.22
C SER A 35 -33.05 -45.48 38.92
N VAL A 36 -32.89 -45.64 40.22
CA VAL A 36 -32.01 -44.81 41.06
C VAL A 36 -30.58 -45.15 40.63
N GLU A 37 -29.91 -44.21 39.99
CA GLU A 37 -28.47 -44.33 39.72
C GLU A 37 -27.73 -43.17 40.37
N SER A 38 -26.89 -43.56 41.33
CA SER A 38 -25.95 -42.75 42.09
C SER A 38 -25.06 -41.93 41.16
N LYS A 39 -25.11 -40.60 41.29
CA LYS A 39 -24.15 -39.70 40.65
C LYS A 39 -22.74 -39.97 41.20
N PRO A 40 -21.72 -40.24 40.35
CA PRO A 40 -20.34 -40.17 40.82
C PRO A 40 -19.98 -38.70 41.13
N PRO A 41 -19.04 -38.45 42.06
CA PRO A 41 -18.69 -37.11 42.49
C PRO A 41 -18.16 -36.29 41.30
N LYS A 42 -18.69 -35.07 41.16
CA LYS A 42 -18.21 -34.09 40.17
C LYS A 42 -16.70 -33.89 40.38
N SER A 43 -15.92 -34.17 39.34
CA SER A 43 -14.56 -33.68 39.21
C SER A 43 -14.56 -32.15 39.40
N PRO A 44 -13.63 -31.58 40.18
CA PRO A 44 -13.60 -30.14 40.39
C PRO A 44 -13.40 -29.45 39.04
N SER A 45 -14.33 -28.54 38.71
CA SER A 45 -14.21 -27.70 37.53
C SER A 45 -12.97 -26.81 37.70
N PRO A 46 -12.10 -26.68 36.68
CA PRO A 46 -10.92 -25.84 36.80
C PRO A 46 -11.36 -24.39 37.13
N PRO A 47 -10.70 -23.73 38.09
CA PRO A 47 -11.13 -22.44 38.60
C PRO A 47 -11.17 -21.40 37.46
N LYS A 48 -12.16 -20.51 37.49
CA LYS A 48 -12.42 -19.48 36.45
C LYS A 48 -11.17 -18.63 36.10
N THR A 49 -10.20 -18.55 37.01
CA THR A 49 -8.90 -17.88 36.86
C THR A 49 -7.96 -18.56 35.85
N GLU A 50 -7.97 -19.89 35.74
CA GLU A 50 -7.12 -20.61 34.77
C GLU A 50 -7.58 -20.41 33.33
N LYS A 51 -8.90 -20.35 33.09
CA LYS A 51 -9.44 -20.03 31.76
C LYS A 51 -9.08 -18.61 31.30
N ALA A 52 -9.00 -17.65 32.22
CA ALA A 52 -8.59 -16.28 31.92
C ALA A 52 -7.09 -16.16 31.64
N ALA A 53 -6.26 -16.93 32.36
CA ALA A 53 -4.82 -17.00 32.11
C ALA A 53 -4.50 -17.69 30.78
N ALA A 54 -5.17 -18.80 30.47
CA ALA A 54 -5.03 -19.51 29.20
C ALA A 54 -5.43 -18.62 27.99
N LEU A 55 -6.53 -17.86 28.11
CA LEU A 55 -6.97 -16.93 27.05
C LEU A 55 -6.00 -15.75 26.86
N LYS A 56 -5.34 -15.27 27.92
CA LYS A 56 -4.31 -14.23 27.81
C LYS A 56 -3.04 -14.78 27.15
N ALA A 57 -2.59 -15.96 27.55
CA ALA A 57 -1.43 -16.63 26.95
C ALA A 57 -1.66 -16.94 25.46
N GLU A 58 -2.86 -17.40 25.07
CA GLU A 58 -3.19 -17.64 23.66
C GLU A 58 -3.20 -16.35 22.83
N LYS A 59 -3.73 -15.24 23.39
CA LYS A 59 -3.69 -13.93 22.73
C LYS A 59 -2.26 -13.40 22.58
N GLU A 60 -1.42 -13.60 23.58
CA GLU A 60 -0.02 -13.19 23.56
C GLU A 60 0.79 -14.02 22.55
N ALA A 61 0.57 -15.33 22.51
CA ALA A 61 1.16 -16.22 21.51
C ALA A 61 0.77 -15.80 20.08
N LYS A 62 -0.52 -15.54 19.81
CA LYS A 62 -0.98 -15.04 18.50
C LYS A 62 -0.37 -13.68 18.15
N ARG A 63 -0.18 -12.80 19.14
CA ARG A 63 0.47 -11.50 18.92
C ARG A 63 1.94 -11.68 18.53
N LEU A 64 2.68 -12.53 19.24
CA LEU A 64 4.08 -12.84 18.95
C LEU A 64 4.24 -13.51 17.57
N GLU A 65 3.33 -14.42 17.21
CA GLU A 65 3.31 -15.03 15.89
C GLU A 65 3.05 -14.00 14.78
N ASN A 66 2.08 -13.10 14.96
CA ASN A 66 1.83 -12.01 14.02
C ASN A 66 3.03 -11.06 13.88
N ILE A 67 3.74 -10.78 14.98
CA ILE A 67 4.97 -9.98 14.95
C ILE A 67 6.05 -10.70 14.12
N ARG A 68 6.22 -12.01 14.31
CA ARG A 68 7.17 -12.82 13.55
C ARG A 68 6.83 -12.86 12.06
N LEU A 69 5.58 -13.13 11.71
CA LEU A 69 5.13 -13.13 10.31
C LEU A 69 5.32 -11.75 9.66
N GLY A 70 5.04 -10.68 10.41
CA GLY A 70 5.26 -9.31 9.97
C GLY A 70 6.74 -8.99 9.74
N SER A 71 7.63 -9.46 10.62
CA SER A 71 9.08 -9.24 10.48
C SER A 71 9.66 -10.01 9.28
N GLU A 72 9.21 -11.24 9.04
CA GLU A 72 9.60 -12.03 7.87
C GLU A 72 9.12 -11.40 6.57
N ALA A 73 7.86 -10.96 6.50
CA ALA A 73 7.33 -10.26 5.33
C ALA A 73 8.09 -8.94 5.06
N ALA A 74 8.40 -8.18 6.12
CA ALA A 74 9.18 -6.96 6.01
C ALA A 74 10.62 -7.24 5.54
N ALA A 75 11.26 -8.30 6.04
CA ALA A 75 12.60 -8.71 5.63
C ALA A 75 12.62 -9.10 4.14
N ARG A 76 11.64 -9.90 3.68
CA ARG A 76 11.50 -10.25 2.25
C ARG A 76 11.33 -9.00 1.40
N LYS A 77 10.43 -8.09 1.79
CA LYS A 77 10.21 -6.83 1.06
C LYS A 77 11.48 -5.98 0.99
N ARG A 78 12.25 -5.87 2.08
CA ARG A 78 13.53 -5.15 2.09
C ARG A 78 14.56 -5.80 1.17
N ALA A 79 14.65 -7.13 1.16
CA ALA A 79 15.56 -7.84 0.26
C ALA A 79 15.23 -7.57 -1.22
N HIS A 80 13.95 -7.64 -1.60
CA HIS A 80 13.51 -7.32 -2.96
C HIS A 80 13.77 -5.86 -3.34
N LEU A 81 13.54 -4.91 -2.41
CA LEU A 81 13.86 -3.50 -2.62
C LEU A 81 15.37 -3.29 -2.78
N ALA A 82 16.20 -3.94 -1.96
CA ALA A 82 17.65 -3.83 -2.02
C ALA A 82 18.20 -4.37 -3.36
N GLN A 83 17.61 -5.44 -3.89
CA GLN A 83 17.98 -5.97 -5.21
C GLN A 83 17.57 -5.03 -6.35
N ALA A 84 16.35 -4.48 -6.31
CA ALA A 84 15.83 -3.65 -7.38
C ALA A 84 16.43 -2.24 -7.40
N LYS A 85 16.76 -1.68 -6.24
CA LYS A 85 17.26 -0.30 -6.08
C LYS A 85 18.40 0.08 -7.02
N PRO A 86 19.53 -0.65 -7.10
CA PRO A 86 20.64 -0.28 -7.98
C PRO A 86 20.26 -0.29 -9.46
N LEU A 87 19.35 -1.18 -9.87
CA LEU A 87 18.87 -1.24 -11.25
C LEU A 87 18.04 -0.01 -11.62
N VAL A 88 17.15 0.42 -10.71
CA VAL A 88 16.36 1.64 -10.90
C VAL A 88 17.27 2.87 -10.89
N GLU A 89 18.22 2.96 -9.96
CA GLU A 89 19.16 4.08 -9.90
C GLU A 89 20.03 4.17 -11.17
N ALA A 90 20.55 3.04 -11.65
CA ALA A 90 21.31 2.97 -12.90
C ALA A 90 20.46 3.41 -14.10
N TYR A 91 19.19 2.99 -14.16
CA TYR A 91 18.27 3.43 -15.19
C TYR A 91 18.09 4.95 -15.18
N PHE A 92 17.87 5.57 -14.01
CA PHE A 92 17.72 7.02 -13.91
C PHE A 92 18.99 7.77 -14.28
N ALA A 93 20.15 7.27 -13.83
CA ALA A 93 21.45 7.86 -14.16
C ALA A 93 21.74 7.83 -15.67
N ALA A 94 21.30 6.79 -16.37
CA ALA A 94 21.47 6.64 -17.80
C ALA A 94 20.50 7.47 -18.66
N LYS A 95 19.44 8.05 -18.06
CA LYS A 95 18.40 8.78 -18.81
C LYS A 95 18.71 10.27 -18.82
N GLU A 96 19.38 10.72 -19.88
CA GLU A 96 19.77 12.12 -20.10
C GLU A 96 18.63 13.11 -19.90
N ILE A 97 17.41 12.76 -20.34
CA ILE A 97 16.24 13.63 -20.19
C ILE A 97 15.91 13.98 -18.73
N ILE A 98 16.33 13.12 -17.78
CA ILE A 98 16.14 13.29 -16.34
C ILE A 98 17.36 13.96 -15.70
N THR A 99 18.57 13.63 -16.17
CA THR A 99 19.83 14.06 -15.52
C THR A 99 20.39 15.37 -16.08
N THR A 100 20.03 15.75 -17.30
CA THR A 100 20.59 16.93 -17.97
C THR A 100 19.68 18.15 -17.80
N THR A 101 20.30 19.27 -17.45
CA THR A 101 19.64 20.58 -17.42
C THR A 101 19.80 21.29 -18.76
N VAL A 102 18.84 22.16 -19.06
CA VAL A 102 18.90 23.11 -20.17
C VAL A 102 19.04 24.52 -19.61
N LEU A 103 19.80 25.37 -20.30
CA LEU A 103 19.98 26.76 -19.91
C LEU A 103 18.88 27.60 -20.56
N VAL A 104 18.06 28.26 -19.75
CA VAL A 104 17.02 29.20 -20.20
C VAL A 104 17.20 30.48 -19.41
N ASP A 105 17.39 31.61 -20.10
CA ASP A 105 17.63 32.93 -19.50
C ASP A 105 18.75 32.92 -18.43
N GLY A 106 19.80 32.14 -18.67
CA GLY A 106 20.94 32.00 -17.75
C GLY A 106 20.69 31.07 -16.54
N VAL A 107 19.51 30.45 -16.44
CA VAL A 107 19.16 29.51 -15.37
C VAL A 107 19.19 28.07 -15.88
N ALA A 108 19.94 27.20 -15.21
CA ALA A 108 19.94 25.77 -15.48
C ALA A 108 18.68 25.12 -14.91
N ILE A 109 17.81 24.59 -15.77
CA ILE A 109 16.52 24.00 -15.40
C ILE A 109 16.35 22.60 -15.97
N TYR A 110 15.56 21.76 -15.31
CA TYR A 110 15.18 20.46 -15.88
C TYR A 110 13.96 20.59 -16.78
N ARG A 111 13.87 19.72 -17.78
CA ARG A 111 12.71 19.67 -18.68
C ARG A 111 11.50 19.04 -17.98
N PRO A 112 10.30 19.63 -18.05
CA PRO A 112 9.09 19.03 -17.51
C PRO A 112 8.81 17.66 -18.12
N LEU A 113 8.66 16.64 -17.28
CA LEU A 113 8.34 15.30 -17.77
C LEU A 113 6.86 15.16 -18.13
N ALA A 114 6.57 14.29 -19.09
CA ALA A 114 5.21 13.91 -19.48
C ALA A 114 4.38 13.40 -18.29
N ILE A 115 3.07 13.55 -18.38
CA ILE A 115 2.16 12.94 -17.40
C ILE A 115 2.16 11.42 -17.63
N GLY A 116 2.30 10.66 -16.55
CA GLY A 116 2.40 9.19 -16.64
C GLY A 116 3.81 8.65 -16.83
N THR A 117 4.86 9.51 -16.78
CA THR A 117 6.26 9.07 -16.87
C THR A 117 6.60 7.96 -15.88
N ARG A 118 6.02 7.96 -14.67
CA ARG A 118 6.21 6.86 -13.71
C ARG A 118 5.84 5.50 -14.29
N GLN A 119 4.65 5.37 -14.87
CA GLN A 119 4.18 4.12 -15.48
C GLN A 119 5.06 3.73 -16.66
N ARG A 120 5.52 4.72 -17.45
CA ARG A 120 6.43 4.48 -18.56
C ARG A 120 7.77 3.92 -18.10
N VAL A 121 8.38 4.52 -17.07
CA VAL A 121 9.63 4.03 -16.47
C VAL A 121 9.47 2.60 -15.94
N ILE A 122 8.36 2.30 -15.25
CA ILE A 122 8.09 0.94 -14.75
C ILE A 122 7.98 -0.05 -15.91
N ALA A 123 7.29 0.30 -16.99
CA ALA A 123 7.16 -0.57 -18.16
C ALA A 123 8.51 -0.80 -18.86
N GLU A 124 9.34 0.24 -19.01
CA GLU A 124 10.68 0.12 -19.59
C GLU A 124 11.60 -0.74 -18.71
N LEU A 125 11.55 -0.58 -17.38
CA LEU A 125 12.32 -1.41 -16.45
C LEU A 125 11.89 -2.88 -16.51
N LEU A 126 10.58 -3.17 -16.53
CA LEU A 126 10.08 -4.55 -16.63
C LEU A 126 10.45 -5.23 -17.96
N ALA A 127 10.75 -4.47 -19.01
CA ALA A 127 11.23 -4.99 -20.27
C ALA A 127 12.74 -5.33 -20.25
N LEU A 128 13.49 -4.90 -19.23
CA LEU A 128 14.91 -5.22 -19.11
C LEU A 128 15.11 -6.64 -18.56
N PRO A 129 15.99 -7.46 -19.16
CA PRO A 129 16.30 -8.80 -18.66
C PRO A 129 16.78 -8.79 -17.20
N GLN A 130 17.50 -7.75 -16.79
CA GLN A 130 18.03 -7.60 -15.44
C GLN A 130 16.93 -7.41 -14.38
N CYS A 131 15.72 -7.02 -14.79
CA CYS A 131 14.57 -6.85 -13.91
C CYS A 131 13.63 -8.07 -13.90
N GLU A 132 14.02 -9.19 -14.52
CA GLU A 132 13.24 -10.42 -14.48
C GLU A 132 12.99 -10.86 -13.02
N GLY A 133 11.75 -11.20 -12.71
CA GLY A 133 11.33 -11.57 -11.35
C GLY A 133 11.10 -10.39 -10.39
N ILE A 134 11.38 -9.14 -10.79
CA ILE A 134 11.07 -7.97 -9.98
C ILE A 134 9.60 -7.57 -10.17
N SER A 135 8.85 -7.54 -9.08
CA SER A 135 7.45 -7.14 -9.13
C SER A 135 7.27 -5.64 -9.44
N ALA A 136 6.21 -5.31 -10.19
CA ALA A 136 5.85 -3.92 -10.50
C ALA A 136 5.58 -3.07 -9.23
N SER A 137 5.14 -3.69 -8.13
CA SER A 137 4.89 -2.99 -6.87
C SER A 137 6.18 -2.50 -6.20
N VAL A 138 7.25 -3.29 -6.26
CA VAL A 138 8.59 -2.91 -5.78
C VAL A 138 9.14 -1.77 -6.63
N LEU A 139 9.07 -1.88 -7.96
CA LEU A 139 9.48 -0.81 -8.87
C LEU A 139 8.69 0.47 -8.65
N ASN A 140 7.37 0.38 -8.44
CA ASN A 140 6.54 1.55 -8.20
C ASN A 140 6.97 2.35 -6.96
N VAL A 141 7.42 1.68 -5.89
CA VAL A 141 7.94 2.37 -4.70
C VAL A 141 9.21 3.15 -5.05
N LEU A 142 10.20 2.47 -5.63
CA LEU A 142 11.51 3.07 -5.94
C LEU A 142 11.44 4.17 -6.98
N VAL A 143 10.71 3.94 -8.08
CA VAL A 143 10.52 4.93 -9.15
C VAL A 143 9.76 6.14 -8.63
N SER A 144 8.77 5.96 -7.76
CA SER A 144 8.05 7.08 -7.15
C SER A 144 8.96 7.93 -6.27
N GLU A 145 9.83 7.30 -5.48
CA GLU A 145 10.79 7.99 -4.61
C GLU A 145 11.77 8.83 -5.44
N LEU A 146 12.39 8.24 -6.48
CA LEU A 146 13.35 8.96 -7.34
C LEU A 146 12.69 10.07 -8.16
N LEU A 147 11.53 9.82 -8.77
CA LEU A 147 10.80 10.87 -9.47
C LEU A 147 10.34 11.97 -8.53
N HIS A 148 9.93 11.63 -7.31
CA HIS A 148 9.56 12.65 -6.33
C HIS A 148 10.78 13.53 -6.02
N ALA A 149 11.91 12.93 -5.66
CA ALA A 149 13.15 13.65 -5.36
C ALA A 149 13.59 14.56 -6.51
N HIS A 150 13.50 14.09 -7.76
CA HIS A 150 13.80 14.89 -8.96
C HIS A 150 12.79 16.02 -9.16
N THR A 151 11.50 15.71 -9.14
CA THR A 151 10.46 16.69 -9.44
C THR A 151 10.30 17.74 -8.35
N THR A 152 10.74 17.52 -7.10
CA THR A 152 10.74 18.55 -6.06
C THR A 152 11.92 19.50 -6.11
N GLN A 153 12.91 19.26 -6.98
CA GLN A 153 14.05 20.18 -7.12
C GLN A 153 13.59 21.51 -7.69
N GLU A 154 14.18 22.59 -7.20
CA GLU A 154 13.85 23.94 -7.65
C GLU A 154 14.07 24.10 -9.17
N ALA A 155 15.18 23.58 -9.69
CA ALA A 155 15.46 23.58 -11.13
C ALA A 155 14.36 22.92 -11.97
N TYR A 156 13.67 21.91 -11.42
CA TYR A 156 12.52 21.28 -12.10
C TYR A 156 11.26 22.15 -11.97
N GLN A 157 11.02 22.76 -10.81
CA GLN A 157 9.90 23.68 -10.62
C GLN A 157 10.03 24.93 -11.52
N ARG A 158 11.23 25.50 -11.64
CA ARG A 158 11.55 26.56 -12.61
C ARG A 158 11.32 26.08 -14.05
N GLY A 159 11.70 24.84 -14.34
CA GLY A 159 11.33 24.12 -15.57
C GLY A 159 9.85 24.20 -15.91
N LEU A 160 8.96 23.93 -14.95
CA LEU A 160 7.52 24.01 -15.17
C LEU A 160 7.00 25.43 -15.45
N LEU A 161 7.67 26.46 -14.94
CA LEU A 161 7.29 27.85 -15.15
C LEU A 161 7.72 28.34 -16.53
N LEU A 162 9.01 28.16 -16.82
CA LEU A 162 9.70 28.71 -17.98
C LEU A 162 9.44 27.90 -19.26
N LEU A 163 9.34 26.57 -19.16
CA LEU A 163 9.10 25.71 -20.31
C LEU A 163 7.60 25.50 -20.53
N GLY A 164 7.16 25.67 -21.78
CA GLY A 164 5.75 25.54 -22.18
C GLY A 164 5.30 24.09 -22.35
N GLU A 165 6.23 23.16 -22.57
CA GLU A 165 5.96 21.80 -22.98
C GLU A 165 6.55 20.77 -22.02
N ARG A 166 5.89 19.61 -21.99
CA ARG A 166 6.37 18.39 -21.34
C ARG A 166 6.98 17.47 -22.37
N VAL A 167 8.01 16.75 -21.96
CA VAL A 167 8.74 15.80 -22.80
C VAL A 167 8.58 14.37 -22.29
N ASN A 168 8.48 13.44 -23.23
CA ASN A 168 8.56 12.02 -22.97
C ASN A 168 10.00 11.60 -22.68
N LEU A 169 10.20 10.34 -22.28
CA LEU A 169 11.53 9.82 -21.93
C LEU A 169 12.47 9.70 -23.14
N ASP A 170 11.92 9.68 -24.34
CA ASP A 170 12.65 9.68 -25.63
C ASP A 170 12.96 11.11 -26.13
N GLY A 171 12.56 12.14 -25.38
CA GLY A 171 12.74 13.54 -25.75
C GLY A 171 11.65 14.12 -26.65
N SER A 172 10.67 13.32 -27.09
CA SER A 172 9.55 13.82 -27.89
C SER A 172 8.61 14.70 -27.05
N VAL A 173 7.97 15.68 -27.70
CA VAL A 173 6.98 16.56 -27.07
C VAL A 173 5.71 15.75 -26.75
N ALA A 174 5.23 15.86 -25.53
CA ALA A 174 4.07 15.12 -25.03
C ALA A 174 2.82 16.00 -24.90
N SER A 175 2.91 17.09 -24.13
CA SER A 175 1.76 17.96 -23.83
C SER A 175 2.21 19.29 -23.24
N ALA A 176 1.38 20.33 -23.35
CA ALA A 176 1.67 21.60 -22.71
C ALA A 176 1.61 21.52 -21.17
N VAL A 177 2.43 22.33 -20.49
CA VAL A 177 2.36 22.49 -19.03
C VAL A 177 1.11 23.30 -18.66
N ALA A 178 0.09 22.61 -18.14
CA ALA A 178 -1.16 23.25 -17.74
C ALA A 178 -0.95 24.37 -16.69
N PRO A 179 -1.73 25.48 -16.74
CA PRO A 179 -1.57 26.63 -15.83
C PRO A 179 -1.58 26.26 -14.34
N LYS A 180 -2.48 25.34 -13.94
CA LYS A 180 -2.56 24.86 -12.55
C LYS A 180 -1.24 24.27 -12.02
N HIS A 181 -0.43 23.67 -12.90
CA HIS A 181 0.87 23.11 -12.53
C HIS A 181 1.91 24.21 -12.36
N LYS A 182 1.84 25.27 -13.18
CA LYS A 182 2.69 26.46 -13.03
C LYS A 182 2.42 27.17 -11.71
N THR A 183 1.15 27.40 -11.39
CA THR A 183 0.75 28.02 -10.11
C THR A 183 1.26 27.22 -8.90
N LYS A 184 1.16 25.88 -8.95
CA LYS A 184 1.68 25.03 -7.88
C LYS A 184 3.21 25.05 -7.80
N ALA A 185 3.90 25.12 -8.93
CA ALA A 185 5.35 25.22 -8.97
C ALA A 185 5.84 26.54 -8.35
N GLN A 186 5.19 27.65 -8.68
CA GLN A 186 5.48 28.95 -8.07
C GLN A 186 5.33 28.89 -6.54
N MET A 187 4.21 28.37 -6.03
CA MET A 187 4.01 28.22 -4.58
C MET A 187 5.08 27.36 -3.90
N GLN A 188 5.62 26.34 -4.58
CA GLN A 188 6.69 25.51 -4.02
C GLN A 188 8.01 26.27 -3.94
N ILE A 189 8.35 27.05 -4.97
CA ILE A 189 9.53 27.91 -4.97
C ILE A 189 9.41 28.96 -3.86
N ASP A 190 8.27 29.65 -3.78
CA ASP A 190 8.01 30.68 -2.76
C ASP A 190 8.11 30.12 -1.34
N ARG A 191 7.52 28.93 -1.10
CA ARG A 191 7.56 28.25 0.21
C ARG A 191 8.97 27.81 0.60
N ALA A 192 9.83 27.49 -0.37
CA ALA A 192 11.20 27.13 -0.09
C ALA A 192 12.04 28.34 0.38
N GLY A 193 11.51 29.57 0.29
CA GLY A 193 12.20 30.78 0.71
C GLY A 193 13.39 31.14 -0.17
N ILE A 194 13.44 30.60 -1.39
CA ILE A 194 14.54 30.80 -2.32
C ILE A 194 14.19 32.02 -3.18
N THR A 195 14.40 33.20 -2.61
CA THR A 195 14.40 34.45 -3.37
C THR A 195 15.59 34.50 -4.32
N GLN A 196 15.34 35.08 -5.50
CA GLN A 196 16.22 35.15 -6.69
C GLN A 196 17.68 35.51 -6.42
#